data_AF-A0A2H0V064-F1
#
_entry.id   AF-A0A2H0V064-F1
#
_cell.length_a   1.000
_cell.length_b   1.000
_cell.length_c   1.000
_cell.angle_alpha   90.00
_cell.angle_beta   90.00
_cell.angle_gamma   90.00
#
_symmetry.space_group_name_H-M   'P 1'
#
loop_
_entity.id
_entity.type
_entity.pdbx_description
1 polymer ?
#
loop_
_entity_poly.entity_id
_entity_poly.type
_entity_poly.pdbx_seq_one_letter_code
_entity_poly.pdbx_strand_id
1 'polypeptide(L)'
;MIQTKTKLNVADNTGAKMVQCIGVPGGTRKRYAHLGQIIRVVVKVAAPRREVKKHQVLKAVIVRQHKPFRRADGSFLIFDDNACCLLNDNNLPKGNRILGPVPRELKEMGFETIITMAKDVI
;
A
#
# COMPACT_ATOMS: atom_id res chain seq x y z
N MET A 1 0.93 7.14 8.88
CA MET A 1 2.00 8.06 8.49
C MET A 1 3.20 7.20 8.16
N ILE A 2 3.65 7.22 6.92
CA ILE A 2 4.69 6.34 6.41
C ILE A 2 5.85 7.20 5.91
N GLN A 3 7.06 6.89 6.34
CA GLN A 3 8.27 7.59 5.91
C GLN A 3 9.32 6.60 5.40
N THR A 4 10.42 7.11 4.88
CA THR A 4 11.57 6.28 4.53
C THR A 4 12.00 5.41 5.72
N LYS A 5 12.44 4.19 5.41
CA LYS A 5 12.77 3.11 6.37
C LYS A 5 11.58 2.51 7.14
N THR A 6 10.35 3.00 6.97
CA THR A 6 9.15 2.34 7.54
C THR A 6 8.94 0.98 6.88
N LYS A 7 8.69 -0.06 7.68
CA LYS A 7 8.28 -1.38 7.19
C LYS A 7 6.76 -1.45 7.10
N LEU A 8 6.25 -2.06 6.03
CA LEU A 8 4.82 -2.28 5.80
C LEU A 8 4.57 -3.73 5.44
N ASN A 9 3.41 -4.24 5.86
CA ASN A 9 2.87 -5.51 5.39
C ASN A 9 2.41 -5.38 3.94
N VAL A 10 2.51 -6.46 3.18
CA VAL A 10 1.97 -6.51 1.83
C VAL A 10 0.59 -7.15 1.87
N ALA A 11 -0.42 -6.42 1.40
CA ALA A 11 -1.83 -6.79 1.42
C ALA A 11 -2.30 -7.34 0.06
N ASP A 12 -1.47 -8.09 -0.63
CA ASP A 12 -1.79 -8.72 -1.92
C ASP A 12 -1.21 -10.15 -2.02
N ASN A 13 -1.54 -10.83 -3.10
CA ASN A 13 -1.10 -12.20 -3.37
C ASN A 13 0.18 -12.32 -4.24
N THR A 14 0.97 -11.25 -4.40
CA THR A 14 2.20 -11.26 -5.23
C THR A 14 3.30 -12.18 -4.69
N GLY A 15 3.20 -12.56 -3.42
CA GLY A 15 4.19 -13.36 -2.71
C GLY A 15 5.15 -12.54 -1.85
N ALA A 16 5.18 -11.21 -1.98
CA ALA A 16 5.83 -10.39 -0.98
C ALA A 16 5.03 -10.41 0.33
N LYS A 17 5.73 -10.45 1.47
CA LYS A 17 5.12 -10.43 2.80
C LYS A 17 5.35 -9.09 3.51
N MET A 18 6.57 -8.57 3.38
CA MET A 18 6.98 -7.33 4.02
C MET A 18 7.88 -6.53 3.10
N VAL A 19 7.65 -5.22 3.06
CA VAL A 19 8.44 -4.26 2.30
C VAL A 19 8.92 -3.14 3.21
N GLN A 20 9.94 -2.41 2.76
CA GLN A 20 10.42 -1.21 3.42
C GLN A 20 10.31 -0.02 2.47
N CYS A 21 9.71 1.08 2.92
CA CYS A 21 9.69 2.33 2.19
C CYS A 21 11.11 2.87 2.03
N ILE A 22 11.48 3.21 0.80
CA ILE A 22 12.78 3.80 0.46
C ILE A 22 12.64 5.21 -0.11
N GLY A 23 11.42 5.64 -0.47
CA GLY A 23 11.17 6.97 -0.97
C GLY A 23 9.68 7.32 -1.01
N VAL A 24 9.39 8.60 -0.78
CA VAL A 24 8.06 9.19 -0.87
C VAL A 24 8.04 10.19 -2.04
N PRO A 25 7.44 9.85 -3.19
CA PRO A 25 7.31 10.76 -4.32
C PRO A 25 6.41 11.97 -4.01
N GLY A 26 6.71 13.11 -4.65
CA GLY A 26 5.88 14.32 -4.58
C GLY A 26 6.59 15.59 -4.10
N GLY A 27 7.90 15.72 -4.35
CA GLY A 27 8.66 16.98 -4.16
C GLY A 27 9.75 16.94 -3.09
N THR A 28 10.65 17.93 -3.12
CA THR A 28 11.93 17.98 -2.37
C THR A 28 11.79 17.92 -0.84
N ARG A 29 10.64 18.34 -0.28
CA ARG A 29 10.42 18.39 1.18
C ARG A 29 9.37 17.40 1.67
N LYS A 30 8.85 16.52 0.81
CA LYS A 30 7.82 15.56 1.21
C LYS A 30 8.43 14.42 2.01
N ARG A 31 8.14 14.39 3.31
CA ARG A 31 8.70 13.40 4.27
C ARG A 31 7.78 12.21 4.51
N TYR A 32 6.47 12.45 4.40
CA TYR A 32 5.45 11.48 4.82
C TYR A 32 4.50 11.15 3.67
N ALA A 33 4.12 9.88 3.65
CA ALA A 33 3.04 9.35 2.85
C ALA A 33 1.89 8.90 3.75
N HIS A 34 0.69 8.99 3.20
CA HIS A 34 -0.56 8.63 3.86
C HIS A 34 -1.36 7.64 3.00
N LEU A 35 -2.50 7.20 3.53
CA LEU A 35 -3.46 6.38 2.83
C LEU A 35 -3.68 6.84 1.38
N GLY A 36 -3.66 5.88 0.44
CA GLY A 36 -3.84 6.08 -0.99
C GLY A 36 -2.68 6.75 -1.72
N GLN A 37 -1.59 7.13 -1.03
CA GLN A 37 -0.41 7.65 -1.70
C GLN A 37 0.54 6.53 -2.13
N ILE A 38 1.14 6.72 -3.31
CA ILE A 38 2.16 5.80 -3.86
C ILE A 38 3.51 6.09 -3.21
N ILE A 39 4.22 5.03 -2.84
CA ILE A 39 5.58 5.06 -2.29
C ILE A 39 6.50 4.13 -3.09
N ARG A 40 7.81 4.39 -3.05
CA ARG A 40 8.82 3.44 -3.50
C ARG A 40 9.21 2.52 -2.36
N VAL A 41 9.23 1.21 -2.62
CA VAL A 41 9.51 0.20 -1.62
C VAL A 41 10.54 -0.81 -2.11
N VAL A 42 11.27 -1.40 -1.17
CA VAL A 42 12.11 -2.58 -1.41
C VAL A 42 11.53 -3.78 -0.66
N VAL A 43 11.44 -4.92 -1.33
CA VAL A 43 10.93 -6.16 -0.74
C VAL A 43 11.94 -6.70 0.26
N LYS A 44 11.52 -6.89 1.52
CA LYS A 44 12.38 -7.43 2.59
C LYS A 44 12.13 -8.90 2.86
N VAL A 45 10.88 -9.34 2.71
CA VAL A 45 10.48 -10.74 2.87
C VAL A 45 9.57 -11.11 1.71
N ALA A 46 9.90 -12.20 1.03
CA ALA A 46 9.11 -12.76 -0.06
C ALA A 46 9.01 -14.28 0.11
N ALA A 47 7.89 -14.85 -0.34
CA ALA A 47 7.72 -16.28 -0.47
C ALA A 47 8.61 -16.83 -1.60
N PRO A 48 9.14 -18.05 -1.45
CA PRO A 48 9.93 -18.69 -2.51
C PRO A 48 9.07 -18.97 -3.75
N ARG A 49 9.72 -19.08 -4.92
CA ARG A 49 9.09 -19.44 -6.22
C ARG A 49 7.93 -18.52 -6.64
N ARG A 50 7.95 -17.25 -6.23
CA ARG A 50 7.01 -16.21 -6.68
C ARG A 50 7.70 -15.21 -7.60
N GLU A 51 6.90 -14.47 -8.37
CA GLU A 51 7.39 -13.46 -9.31
C GLU A 51 8.15 -12.35 -8.57
N VAL A 52 7.60 -11.89 -7.45
CA VAL A 52 8.24 -10.86 -6.62
C VAL A 52 9.33 -11.47 -5.74
N LYS A 53 10.55 -10.97 -5.89
CA LYS A 53 11.75 -11.48 -5.19
C LYS A 53 12.19 -10.54 -4.07
N LYS A 54 12.89 -11.10 -3.08
CA LYS A 54 13.58 -10.30 -2.04
C LYS A 54 14.55 -9.32 -2.71
N HIS A 55 14.68 -8.12 -2.15
CA HIS A 55 15.48 -7.00 -2.66
C HIS A 55 14.99 -6.32 -3.94
N GLN A 56 13.89 -6.79 -4.54
CA GLN A 56 13.27 -6.10 -5.67
C GLN A 56 12.72 -4.74 -5.22
N VAL A 57 12.93 -3.71 -6.04
CA VAL A 57 12.38 -2.37 -5.84
C VAL A 57 11.11 -2.22 -6.67
N LEU A 58 10.03 -1.78 -6.04
CA LEU A 58 8.70 -1.66 -6.65
C LEU A 58 8.00 -0.38 -6.17
N LYS A 59 6.91 -0.03 -6.85
CA LYS A 59 5.93 0.94 -6.34
C LYS A 59 4.90 0.22 -5.47
N ALA A 60 4.34 0.91 -4.50
CA ALA A 60 3.25 0.41 -3.69
C ALA A 60 2.30 1.54 -3.31
N VAL A 61 1.00 1.27 -3.21
CA VAL A 61 0.00 2.19 -2.65
C VAL A 61 -0.32 1.78 -1.21
N ILE A 62 -0.39 2.76 -0.32
CA ILE A 62 -0.74 2.54 1.09
C ILE A 62 -2.25 2.27 1.18
N VAL A 63 -2.63 1.09 1.68
CA VAL A 63 -4.04 0.68 1.82
C VAL A 63 -4.51 0.66 3.27
N ARG A 64 -3.59 0.51 4.25
CA ARG A 64 -3.90 0.61 5.67
C ARG A 64 -2.82 1.39 6.40
N GLN A 65 -3.22 2.15 7.42
CA GLN A 65 -2.30 2.89 8.27
C GLN A 65 -2.82 3.03 9.70
N HIS A 66 -1.89 3.03 10.66
CA HIS A 66 -2.20 3.33 12.07
C HIS A 66 -2.58 4.79 12.32
N LYS A 67 -2.08 5.73 11.50
CA LYS A 67 -2.42 7.15 11.67
C LYS A 67 -3.89 7.33 11.29
N PRO A 68 -4.73 7.98 12.12
CA PRO A 68 -6.11 8.22 11.77
C PRO A 68 -6.24 8.99 10.46
N PHE A 69 -7.10 8.51 9.58
CA PHE A 69 -7.53 9.19 8.37
C PHE A 69 -8.90 9.81 8.63
N ARG A 70 -9.02 11.13 8.48
CA ARG A 70 -10.27 11.85 8.71
C ARG A 70 -11.09 11.83 7.42
N ARG A 71 -12.34 11.37 7.52
CA ARG A 71 -13.32 11.36 6.43
C ARG A 71 -14.01 12.72 6.30
N ALA A 72 -14.64 12.94 5.15
CA ALA A 72 -15.38 14.16 4.88
C ALA A 72 -16.57 14.36 5.85
N ASP A 73 -17.20 13.27 6.30
CA ASP A 73 -18.26 13.26 7.32
C ASP A 73 -17.75 13.54 8.74
N GLY A 74 -16.44 13.72 8.94
CA GLY A 74 -15.82 13.98 10.22
C GLY A 74 -15.43 12.73 11.02
N SER A 75 -15.86 11.54 10.60
CA SER A 75 -15.45 10.28 11.21
C SER A 75 -13.98 9.97 10.94
N PHE A 76 -13.39 9.08 11.73
CA PHE A 76 -11.99 8.66 11.58
C PHE A 76 -11.90 7.19 11.24
N LEU A 77 -11.05 6.87 10.27
CA LEU A 77 -10.66 5.52 9.91
C LEU A 77 -9.27 5.22 10.47
N ILE A 78 -9.13 4.11 11.19
CA ILE A 78 -7.88 3.65 11.81
C ILE A 78 -7.77 2.15 11.55
N PHE A 79 -6.56 1.69 11.23
CA PHE A 79 -6.25 0.27 11.10
C PHE A 79 -5.19 -0.15 12.13
N ASP A 80 -5.19 -1.44 12.45
CA ASP A 80 -4.25 -2.06 13.39
C ASP A 80 -2.87 -2.34 12.79
N ASP A 81 -2.69 -2.12 11.49
CA ASP A 81 -1.39 -2.26 10.84
C ASP A 81 -1.16 -1.21 9.74
N ASN A 82 0.11 -1.09 9.35
CA ASN A 82 0.48 -0.38 8.13
C ASN A 82 0.66 -1.39 7.00
N ALA A 83 -0.16 -1.29 5.95
CA ALA A 83 -0.11 -2.19 4.82
C ALA A 83 -0.19 -1.48 3.47
N CYS A 84 0.38 -2.12 2.45
CA CYS A 84 0.38 -1.62 1.08
C CYS A 84 0.07 -2.72 0.06
N CYS A 85 -0.45 -2.32 -1.10
CA CYS A 85 -0.57 -3.16 -2.29
C CYS A 85 0.56 -2.81 -3.26
N LEU A 86 1.25 -3.80 -3.82
CA LEU A 86 2.29 -3.59 -4.81
C LEU A 86 1.69 -3.21 -6.16
N LEU A 87 2.34 -2.28 -6.84
CA LEU A 87 1.93 -1.76 -8.13
C LEU A 87 2.96 -2.08 -9.21
N ASN A 88 2.49 -2.17 -10.45
CA ASN A 88 3.32 -2.15 -11.64
C ASN A 88 3.64 -0.70 -12.07
N ASP A 89 4.36 -0.55 -13.19
CA ASP A 89 4.78 0.77 -13.65
C ASP A 89 3.61 1.67 -14.08
N ASN A 90 2.51 1.06 -14.53
CA ASN A 90 1.25 1.71 -14.89
C ASN A 90 0.36 2.03 -13.68
N ASN A 91 0.89 1.89 -12.46
CA ASN A 91 0.17 2.08 -11.19
C ASN A 91 -1.05 1.16 -11.01
N LEU A 92 -1.09 0.02 -11.69
CA LEU A 92 -2.09 -1.02 -11.49
C LEU A 92 -1.59 -2.07 -10.48
N PRO A 93 -2.48 -2.78 -9.77
CA PRO A 93 -2.09 -3.86 -8.87
C PRO A 93 -1.23 -4.89 -9.57
N LYS A 94 -0.12 -5.26 -8.94
CA LYS A 94 0.74 -6.34 -9.45
C LYS A 94 0.18 -7.73 -9.13
N GLY A 95 -0.57 -7.84 -8.04
CA GLY A 95 -1.30 -9.05 -7.67
C GLY A 95 -2.71 -9.06 -8.27
N ASN A 96 -3.37 -10.22 -8.16
CA ASN A 96 -4.73 -10.43 -8.67
C ASN A 96 -5.78 -10.50 -7.54
N ARG A 97 -5.37 -10.39 -6.28
CA ARG A 97 -6.26 -10.41 -5.11
C ARG A 97 -5.68 -9.57 -3.98
N ILE A 98 -6.56 -8.83 -3.31
CA ILE A 98 -6.23 -8.06 -2.11
C ILE A 98 -6.53 -8.86 -0.85
N LEU A 99 -5.67 -8.73 0.16
CA LEU A 99 -5.76 -9.45 1.43
C LEU A 99 -6.11 -8.49 2.58
N GLY A 100 -7.20 -8.81 3.26
CA GLY A 100 -7.73 -8.00 4.37
C GLY A 100 -8.51 -6.77 3.88
N PRO A 101 -8.98 -5.94 4.82
CA PRO A 101 -9.85 -4.82 4.52
C PRO A 101 -9.10 -3.67 3.84
N VAL A 102 -9.83 -2.91 3.02
CA VAL A 102 -9.36 -1.67 2.38
C VAL A 102 -10.36 -0.52 2.53
N PRO A 103 -9.89 0.73 2.61
CA PRO A 103 -10.76 1.90 2.61
C PRO A 103 -11.44 2.14 1.27
N ARG A 104 -12.72 2.53 1.30
CA ARG A 104 -13.46 2.99 0.11
C ARG A 104 -12.85 4.20 -0.58
N GLU A 105 -12.09 5.03 0.14
CA GLU A 105 -11.43 6.23 -0.37
C GLU A 105 -10.40 5.92 -1.46
N LEU A 106 -9.90 4.68 -1.54
CA LEU A 106 -9.04 4.26 -2.64
C LEU A 106 -9.72 4.39 -4.00
N LYS A 107 -11.05 4.29 -4.09
CA LYS A 107 -11.79 4.49 -5.34
C LYS A 107 -11.63 5.92 -5.86
N GLU A 108 -11.89 6.90 -4.98
CA GLU A 108 -11.79 8.33 -5.30
C GLU A 108 -10.34 8.74 -5.63
N MET A 109 -9.37 8.01 -5.10
CA MET A 109 -7.94 8.20 -5.36
C MET A 109 -7.43 7.48 -6.61
N GLY A 110 -8.33 6.90 -7.43
CA GLY A 110 -8.00 6.29 -8.73
C GLY A 110 -7.59 4.82 -8.68
N PHE A 111 -7.80 4.12 -7.56
CA PHE A 111 -7.47 2.70 -7.39
C PHE A 111 -8.72 1.81 -7.40
N GLU A 112 -9.62 2.04 -8.37
CA GLU A 112 -10.87 1.26 -8.51
C GLU A 112 -10.61 -0.24 -8.66
N THR A 113 -9.54 -0.62 -9.37
CA THR A 113 -9.15 -2.02 -9.54
C THR A 113 -8.81 -2.71 -8.21
N ILE A 114 -8.24 -1.98 -7.24
CA ILE A 114 -7.96 -2.52 -5.89
C ILE A 114 -9.26 -2.77 -5.14
N ILE A 115 -10.24 -1.85 -5.24
CA ILE A 115 -11.55 -2.01 -4.61
C ILE A 115 -12.28 -3.22 -5.18
N THR A 116 -12.30 -3.39 -6.50
CA THR A 116 -12.94 -4.53 -7.15
C THR A 116 -12.32 -5.87 -6.77
N MET A 117 -11.00 -5.90 -6.49
CA MET A 117 -10.28 -7.10 -6.05
C MET A 117 -10.37 -7.38 -4.54
N ALA A 118 -10.87 -6.43 -3.75
CA ALA A 118 -10.95 -6.55 -2.30
C ALA A 118 -12.25 -7.25 -1.87
N LYS A 119 -12.12 -8.12 -0.87
CA LYS A 119 -13.28 -8.81 -0.28
C LYS A 119 -14.05 -7.90 0.67
N ASP A 120 -13.33 -7.13 1.48
CA ASP A 120 -13.89 -6.31 2.56
C ASP A 120 -13.50 -4.84 2.33
N VAL A 121 -14.49 -3.97 2.20
CA VAL A 121 -14.30 -2.53 1.98
C VAL A 121 -14.94 -1.77 3.15
N ILE A 122 -14.19 -0.82 3.73
CA ILE A 122 -14.58 -0.03 4.92
C ILE A 122 -14.74 1.44 4.56
#